data_AF-A0A7C9AJP1-F1
#
_entry.id   AF-A0A7C9AJP1-F1
#
_cell.length_a   1.000
_cell.length_b   1.000
_cell.length_c   1.000
_cell.angle_alpha   90.00
_cell.angle_beta   90.00
_cell.angle_gamma   90.00
#
_symmetry.space_group_name_H-M   'P 1'
#
loop_
_entity.id
_entity.type
_entity.pdbx_description
1 polymer ?
#
loop_
_entity_poly.entity_id
_entity_poly.type
_entity_poly.pdbx_seq_one_letter_code
_entity_poly.pdbx_strand_id
1 'polypeptide(L)'
;FRFCSLFPEGYKLQEHKLICELIALGYVQKEYKNQSLMDAGKACVLSLLKRGLFTDRWSDGIIRMHDLIHDLAVSIAGLEFKMIRSKSDEIDERVRHVSFIKAGICWDSLSKVT
;
A
#
# COMPACT_ATOMS: atom_id res chain seq x y z
N PHE A 1 -3.28 -3.88 -6.33
CA PHE A 1 -2.61 -4.97 -5.57
C PHE A 1 -1.10 -4.95 -5.71
N ARG A 2 -0.47 -5.05 -6.89
CA ARG A 2 1.01 -5.06 -7.01
C ARG A 2 1.72 -3.92 -6.27
N PHE A 3 1.17 -2.71 -6.33
CA PHE A 3 1.66 -1.52 -5.60
C PHE A 3 1.87 -1.76 -4.10
N CYS A 4 1.02 -2.58 -3.50
CA CYS A 4 1.07 -2.91 -2.08
C CYS A 4 2.38 -3.60 -1.65
N SER A 5 3.08 -4.27 -2.58
CA SER A 5 4.39 -4.89 -2.32
C SER A 5 5.50 -3.90 -1.96
N LEU A 6 5.31 -2.60 -2.27
CA LEU A 6 6.27 -1.55 -1.95
C LEU A 6 6.24 -1.11 -0.48
N PHE A 7 5.24 -1.53 0.29
CA PHE A 7 5.12 -1.22 1.72
C PHE A 7 5.46 -2.44 2.56
N PRO A 8 6.09 -2.30 3.73
CA PRO A 8 6.37 -3.43 4.59
C PRO A 8 5.08 -4.08 5.10
N GLU A 9 5.19 -5.33 5.56
CA GLU A 9 4.09 -6.03 6.21
C GLU A 9 3.58 -5.24 7.42
N GLY A 10 2.27 -5.22 7.63
CA GLY A 10 1.64 -4.45 8.70
C GLY A 10 1.77 -2.92 8.61
N TYR A 11 2.20 -2.37 7.47
CA TYR A 11 2.35 -0.92 7.31
C TYR A 11 1.03 -0.17 7.52
N LYS A 12 1.08 0.84 8.39
CA LYS A 12 -0.03 1.76 8.68
C LYS A 12 -0.06 2.87 7.65
N LEU A 13 -1.07 2.86 6.78
CA LEU A 13 -1.29 3.85 5.73
C LEU A 13 -2.33 4.86 6.19
N GLN A 14 -2.04 6.14 6.02
CA GLN A 14 -3.04 7.20 6.15
C GLN A 14 -3.97 7.12 4.94
N GLU A 15 -5.29 6.98 5.16
CA GLU A 15 -6.28 6.83 4.09
C GLU A 15 -6.12 7.90 3.00
N HIS A 16 -5.95 9.15 3.40
CA HIS A 16 -5.76 10.27 2.47
C HIS A 16 -4.52 10.10 1.59
N LYS A 17 -3.40 9.63 2.14
CA LYS A 17 -2.17 9.39 1.37
C LYS A 17 -2.38 8.27 0.35
N LEU A 18 -3.01 7.17 0.78
CA LEU A 18 -3.33 6.06 -0.11
C LEU A 18 -4.22 6.52 -1.28
N ILE A 19 -5.24 7.34 -1.02
CA ILE A 19 -6.09 7.90 -2.08
C ILE A 19 -5.27 8.74 -3.07
N CYS A 20 -4.43 9.64 -2.57
CA CYS A 20 -3.59 10.49 -3.41
C CYS A 20 -2.63 9.66 -4.28
N GLU A 21 -2.02 8.60 -3.73
CA GLU A 21 -1.14 7.69 -4.48
C GLU A 21 -1.90 6.93 -5.57
N LEU A 22 -3.09 6.40 -5.27
CA LEU A 22 -3.92 5.71 -6.25
C LEU A 22 -4.34 6.64 -7.39
N ILE A 23 -4.65 7.90 -7.10
CA ILE A 23 -4.93 8.91 -8.12
C ILE A 23 -3.68 9.20 -8.95
N ALA A 24 -2.52 9.42 -8.32
CA ALA A 24 -1.27 9.73 -9.02
C ALA A 24 -0.80 8.58 -9.93
N LEU A 25 -1.04 7.33 -9.52
CA LEU A 25 -0.76 6.14 -10.32
C LEU A 25 -1.80 5.87 -11.41
N GLY A 26 -2.89 6.64 -11.46
CA GLY A 26 -3.96 6.49 -12.45
C GLY A 26 -4.88 5.30 -12.20
N TYR A 27 -4.90 4.74 -10.98
CA TYR A 27 -5.79 3.61 -10.63
C TYR A 27 -7.21 4.05 -10.26
N VAL A 28 -7.47 5.35 -10.12
CA VAL A 28 -8.78 5.90 -9.79
C VAL A 28 -9.44 6.44 -11.06
N GLN A 29 -10.61 5.90 -11.39
CA GLN A 29 -11.46 6.37 -12.47
C GLN A 29 -12.76 6.94 -11.92
N LYS A 30 -13.22 8.05 -12.49
CA LYS A 30 -14.53 8.63 -12.16
C LYS A 30 -15.65 7.75 -12.71
N GLU A 31 -16.67 7.50 -11.90
CA GLU A 31 -17.89 6.79 -12.29
C GLU A 31 -18.88 7.75 -12.99
N TYR A 32 -18.87 9.03 -12.61
CA TYR A 32 -19.76 10.04 -13.16
C TYR A 32 -18.99 11.34 -13.48
N LYS A 33 -19.49 12.10 -14.46
CA LYS A 33 -18.82 13.32 -14.97
C LYS A 33 -18.50 14.36 -13.89
N ASN A 34 -19.40 14.51 -12.90
CA ASN A 34 -19.28 15.52 -11.85
C ASN A 34 -18.61 15.00 -10.56
N GLN A 35 -18.18 13.73 -10.52
CA GLN A 35 -17.48 13.17 -9.36
C GLN A 35 -16.07 13.77 -9.25
N SER A 36 -15.64 14.10 -8.03
CA SER A 36 -14.24 14.46 -7.79
C SER A 36 -13.35 13.22 -7.82
N LEU A 37 -12.07 13.35 -8.20
CA LEU A 37 -11.13 12.22 -8.13
C LEU A 37 -10.93 11.75 -6.69
N MET A 38 -11.04 12.67 -5.72
CA MET A 38 -10.97 12.33 -4.31
C MET A 38 -12.13 11.42 -3.89
N ASP A 39 -13.36 11.71 -4.31
CA ASP A 39 -14.52 10.89 -3.96
C ASP A 39 -14.50 9.53 -4.68
N ALA A 40 -14.06 9.50 -5.94
CA ALA A 40 -13.78 8.26 -6.65
C ALA A 40 -12.70 7.42 -5.94
N GLY A 41 -11.65 8.08 -5.43
CA GLY A 41 -10.58 7.45 -4.66
C GLY A 41 -11.08 6.88 -3.33
N LYS A 42 -11.92 7.61 -2.59
CA LYS A 42 -12.58 7.10 -1.37
C LYS A 42 -13.44 5.88 -1.66
N ALA A 43 -14.24 5.91 -2.73
CA ALA A 43 -15.05 4.76 -3.14
C ALA A 43 -14.18 3.55 -3.49
N CYS A 44 -13.05 3.78 -4.19
CA CYS A 44 -12.05 2.75 -4.46
C CYS A 44 -11.52 2.15 -3.16
N VAL A 45 -11.02 2.95 -2.21
CA VAL A 45 -10.52 2.46 -0.92
C VAL A 45 -11.59 1.72 -0.12
N LEU A 46 -12.83 2.23 -0.09
CA LEU A 46 -13.95 1.55 0.56
C LEU A 46 -14.23 0.18 -0.07
N SER A 47 -14.12 0.06 -1.40
CA SER A 47 -14.28 -1.22 -2.09
C SER A 47 -13.17 -2.21 -1.70
N LEU A 48 -11.95 -1.71 -1.45
CA LEU A 48 -10.82 -2.53 -1.02
C LEU A 48 -11.04 -3.04 0.42
N LEU A 49 -11.53 -2.17 1.32
CA LEU A 49 -11.92 -2.53 2.69
C LEU A 49 -13.02 -3.60 2.71
N LYS A 50 -14.09 -3.41 1.93
CA LYS A 50 -15.21 -4.37 1.83
C LYS A 50 -14.80 -5.76 1.35
N ARG A 51 -13.72 -5.85 0.57
CA ARG A 51 -13.16 -7.11 0.06
C ARG A 51 -12.17 -7.75 1.05
N GLY A 52 -11.99 -7.18 2.24
CA GLY A 52 -11.07 -7.66 3.26
C GLY A 52 -9.60 -7.44 2.91
N LEU A 53 -9.30 -6.52 1.98
CA LEU A 53 -7.94 -6.31 1.50
C LEU A 53 -7.11 -5.46 2.47
N PHE A 54 -7.82 -4.64 3.24
CA PHE A 54 -7.29 -3.83 4.31
C PHE A 54 -8.10 -4.09 5.57
N THR A 55 -7.42 -4.04 6.71
CA THR A 55 -8.03 -4.07 8.04
C THR A 55 -8.78 -2.76 8.28
N ASP A 56 -9.83 -2.83 9.11
CA ASP A 56 -10.78 -1.74 9.34
C ASP A 56 -10.09 -0.42 9.74
N ARG A 57 -10.76 0.69 9.44
CA ARG A 57 -10.30 2.02 9.81
C ARG A 57 -10.16 2.09 11.33
N TRP A 58 -8.95 2.39 11.80
CA TRP A 58 -8.83 2.87 13.17
C TRP A 58 -9.48 4.24 13.30
N SER A 59 -9.78 4.66 14.52
CA SER A 59 -10.44 5.94 14.85
C SER A 59 -9.70 7.18 14.34
N ASP A 60 -8.49 7.05 13.83
CA ASP A 60 -7.62 8.11 13.30
C ASP A 60 -7.46 8.10 11.76
N GLY A 61 -8.22 7.26 11.04
CA GLY A 61 -8.10 7.16 9.57
C GLY A 61 -6.88 6.38 9.09
N ILE A 62 -6.25 5.61 9.97
CA ILE A 62 -5.23 4.62 9.62
C ILE A 62 -5.89 3.36 9.08
N ILE A 63 -5.37 2.91 7.96
CA ILE A 63 -5.69 1.66 7.31
C ILE A 63 -4.46 0.76 7.37
N ARG A 64 -4.62 -0.49 7.80
CA ARG A 64 -3.56 -1.50 7.76
C ARG A 64 -3.82 -2.46 6.62
N MET A 65 -2.78 -2.88 5.92
CA MET A 65 -2.90 -3.98 4.96
C MET A 65 -2.84 -5.32 5.67
N HIS A 66 -3.71 -6.25 5.30
CA HIS A 66 -3.60 -7.62 5.80
C HIS A 66 -2.32 -8.26 5.30
N ASP A 67 -1.63 -8.98 6.18
CA ASP A 67 -0.37 -9.66 5.88
C ASP A 67 -0.55 -10.65 4.70
N LEU A 68 -1.69 -11.34 4.63
CA LEU A 68 -2.07 -12.20 3.48
C LEU A 68 -2.16 -11.46 2.14
N ILE A 69 -2.60 -10.20 2.15
CA ILE A 69 -2.74 -9.37 0.96
C ILE A 69 -1.40 -8.78 0.55
N HIS A 70 -0.55 -8.53 1.54
CA HIS A 70 0.84 -8.19 1.32
C HIS A 70 1.60 -9.35 0.67
N ASP A 71 1.48 -10.56 1.20
CA ASP A 71 2.07 -11.78 0.61
C ASP A 71 1.57 -12.02 -0.82
N LEU A 72 0.26 -11.85 -1.03
CA LEU A 72 -0.33 -11.92 -2.36
C LEU A 72 0.26 -10.83 -3.26
N ALA A 73 0.34 -9.59 -2.80
CA ALA A 73 0.91 -8.50 -3.58
C ALA A 73 2.37 -8.74 -3.95
N VAL A 74 3.18 -9.28 -3.05
CA VAL A 74 4.59 -9.65 -3.29
C VAL A 74 4.67 -10.80 -4.30
N SER A 75 3.85 -11.84 -4.16
CA SER A 75 3.85 -12.97 -5.11
C SER A 75 3.42 -12.56 -6.53
N ILE A 76 2.46 -11.63 -6.67
CA ILE A 76 1.95 -11.20 -7.99
C ILE A 76 2.63 -9.93 -8.54
N ALA A 77 3.39 -9.20 -7.72
CA ALA A 77 4.19 -8.05 -8.13
C ALA A 77 5.17 -8.41 -9.25
N GLY A 78 5.56 -9.69 -9.33
CA GLY A 78 6.51 -10.18 -10.30
C GLY A 78 7.84 -9.46 -10.14
N LEU A 79 8.50 -9.21 -11.26
CA LEU A 79 9.81 -8.55 -11.29
C LEU A 79 9.72 -7.03 -11.48
N GLU A 80 8.51 -6.48 -11.62
CA GLU A 80 8.33 -5.03 -11.88
C GLU A 80 8.42 -4.16 -10.62
N PHE A 81 8.20 -4.73 -9.43
CA PHE A 81 8.20 -4.02 -8.15
C PHE A 81 9.17 -4.68 -7.16
N LYS A 82 10.07 -3.90 -6.57
CA LYS A 82 11.08 -4.40 -5.62
C LYS A 82 11.23 -3.49 -4.41
N MET A 83 11.04 -4.05 -3.21
CA MET A 83 11.45 -3.39 -1.98
C MET A 83 12.91 -3.72 -1.66
N ILE A 84 13.72 -2.67 -1.51
CA ILE A 84 15.14 -2.74 -1.17
C ILE A 84 15.25 -2.63 0.36
N ARG A 85 15.65 -3.73 0.99
CA ARG A 85 15.84 -3.87 2.43
C ARG A 85 17.28 -3.60 2.85
N SER A 86 18.23 -3.87 1.97
CA SER A 86 19.66 -3.74 2.23
C SER A 86 20.40 -3.17 1.02
N LYS A 87 21.62 -2.64 1.24
CA LYS A 87 22.48 -2.20 0.14
C LYS A 87 22.95 -3.34 -0.76
N SER A 88 22.84 -4.58 -0.31
CA SER A 88 23.20 -5.79 -1.05
C SER A 88 22.03 -6.41 -1.84
N ASP A 89 20.84 -5.80 -1.80
CA ASP A 89 19.71 -6.33 -2.56
C ASP A 89 19.95 -6.11 -4.06
N GLU A 90 19.98 -7.19 -4.83
CA GLU A 90 20.06 -7.14 -6.29
C GLU A 90 18.74 -6.64 -6.89
N ILE A 91 18.86 -5.78 -7.91
CA ILE A 91 17.75 -5.21 -8.67
C ILE A 91 17.78 -5.83 -10.07
N ASP A 92 16.74 -6.62 -10.39
CA ASP A 92 16.54 -7.17 -11.74
C ASP A 92 16.27 -6.03 -12.73
N GLU A 93 16.77 -6.15 -13.96
CA GLU A 93 16.58 -5.15 -15.03
C GLU A 93 15.12 -4.87 -15.38
N ARG A 94 14.20 -5.78 -15.03
CA ARG A 94 12.75 -5.65 -15.23
C ARG A 94 12.05 -4.86 -14.14
N VAL A 95 12.75 -4.48 -13.07
CA VAL A 95 12.20 -3.66 -11.98
C VAL A 95 11.94 -2.24 -12.47
N ARG A 96 10.69 -1.79 -12.37
CA ARG A 96 10.27 -0.43 -12.74
C ARG A 96 9.94 0.45 -11.55
N HIS A 97 9.66 -0.15 -10.40
CA HIS A 97 9.29 0.56 -9.19
C HIS A 97 10.06 0.01 -7.98
N VAL A 98 10.71 0.90 -7.24
CA VAL A 98 11.46 0.54 -6.03
C VAL A 98 11.01 1.33 -4.82
N SER A 99 11.04 0.69 -3.65
CA SER A 99 10.93 1.35 -2.35
C SER A 99 12.12 0.98 -1.47
N PHE A 100 12.51 1.87 -0.57
CA PHE A 100 13.63 1.66 0.34
C PHE A 100 13.13 1.57 1.78
N ILE A 101 13.54 0.53 2.50
CA ILE A 101 13.37 0.51 3.95
C ILE A 101 14.41 1.44 4.58
N LYS A 102 13.94 2.47 5.29
CA LYS A 102 14.84 3.29 6.10
C LYS A 102 15.31 2.45 7.29
N ALA A 103 16.60 2.10 7.33
CA ALA A 103 17.22 1.45 8.48
C ALA A 103 16.98 2.31 9.73
N GLY A 104 16.25 1.77 10.71
CA GLY A 104 15.92 2.46 11.96
C GLY A 104 14.47 2.36 12.41
N ILE A 105 13.54 1.83 11.61
CA ILE A 105 12.17 1.51 12.06
C ILE A 105 12.12 0.01 12.37
N CYS A 106 12.47 -0.35 13.61
CA CYS A 106 12.22 -1.67 14.15
C CYS A 106 10.72 -1.80 14.44
N TRP A 107 9.98 -2.55 13.61
CA TRP A 107 8.55 -2.79 13.82
C TRP A 107 8.27 -3.57 15.10
N ASP A 108 9.25 -4.35 15.59
CA ASP A 108 9.16 -5.10 16.85
C ASP A 108 9.08 -4.20 18.10
N SER A 109 9.42 -2.91 18.00
CA SER A 109 9.36 -1.98 19.14
C SER A 109 7.98 -1.36 19.37
N LEU A 110 7.03 -1.50 18.44
CA LEU A 110 5.66 -0.95 18.58
C LEU A 110 4.61 -2.00 18.97
N SER A 111 4.96 -3.29 19.03
CA SER A 111 4.08 -4.35 19.52
C SER A 111 4.07 -4.51 21.04
N LYS A 112 4.79 -3.65 21.79
CA LYS A 112 4.94 -3.75 23.26
C LYS A 112 4.51 -2.52 24.06
N VAL A 113 3.77 -1.57 23.49
CA VAL A 113 3.20 -0.48 24.29
C VAL A 113 1.69 -0.43 24.07
N THR A 114 1.00 -1.31 24.79
CA THR A 114 -0.35 -1.07 25.33
C THR A 114 -0.30 -0.05 26.44
#